data_AF-A0AAD2VIM0-F1
#
_entry.id   AF-A0AAD2VIM0-F1
#
_cell.length_a   1.000
_cell.length_b   1.000
_cell.length_c   1.000
_cell.angle_alpha   90.00
_cell.angle_beta   90.00
_cell.angle_gamma   90.00
#
_symmetry.space_group_name_H-M   'P 1'
#
loop_
_entity.id
_entity.type
_entity.pdbx_description
1 polymer ?
#
loop_
_entity_poly.entity_id
_entity_poly.type
_entity_poly.pdbx_seq_one_letter_code
_entity_poly.pdbx_strand_id
1 'polypeptide(L)'
;LEDSGFYGNSAEPSDYSGNGEANDVALYFSDSAASNYSMKNNVYFSNSTLLGDVVFASTFNANFYPQGHDSNADGVLDTNGGWADDSLNVDELNITLDNGSKWVGSATTSANVDDESTASTDWYDVTGNSLYPGVVTEANAWGRTIDDQVFQSGVFNVTLNNGSEWNTVNASNIDTLAVNNGSQVNVSESSLISDSIALTNGSSLNIGDEGYVGTDHLTVDSYSTVALSSDDNSSIYNGYYTPSLLANTITVTNGGLLDINVDQFDDNPFQTDTLELTSGNIADHNGNVVSGVFDIHSSDYVLNADLVNDRTWDTSKSNSDAWGFGLKAGYDFKLGDAGYVTPYGSVSGLFQSGDDYQLSNDMKVDGQSYDSMRYELGVDAGYTFTYSEDQALTPYFKLAYVYDDSNNDNDVNGDSIDNGTEGSAVRVGLGTQFSFTKNFSAYTDANYLGGGDVDQDWSANVGVKYTW
;
A
#
# COMPACT_ATOMS: atom_id res chain seq x y z
N LEU A 1 -4.43 52.22 2.19
CA LEU A 1 -3.40 52.44 1.14
C LEU A 1 -3.04 53.91 0.92
N GLU A 2 -3.43 54.87 1.77
CA GLU A 2 -3.10 56.29 1.53
C GLU A 2 -1.93 56.89 2.35
N ASP A 3 -1.35 56.21 3.34
CA ASP A 3 -0.35 56.84 4.22
C ASP A 3 1.02 56.15 4.35
N SER A 4 1.30 55.06 3.64
CA SER A 4 2.66 54.52 3.59
C SER A 4 2.89 53.61 2.38
N GLY A 5 3.46 54.17 1.32
CA GLY A 5 4.11 53.41 0.25
C GLY A 5 5.56 53.85 0.16
N PHE A 6 6.50 52.92 0.31
CA PHE A 6 7.90 53.16 0.00
C PHE A 6 8.42 52.00 -0.88
N TYR A 7 9.01 52.35 -2.02
CA TYR A 7 9.69 51.40 -2.90
C TYR A 7 11.16 51.30 -2.52
N GLY A 8 11.59 50.10 -2.13
CA GLY A 8 12.99 49.65 -2.23
C GLY A 8 13.97 50.28 -1.26
N ASN A 9 14.23 49.59 -0.14
CA ASN A 9 15.53 49.32 0.48
C ASN A 9 15.29 48.70 1.87
N SER A 10 15.15 47.38 1.95
CA SER A 10 15.67 46.66 3.13
C SER A 10 17.19 46.58 2.99
N ALA A 11 17.92 46.51 4.11
CA ALA A 11 19.38 46.63 4.13
C ALA A 11 20.12 45.50 3.39
N GLU A 12 19.45 44.38 3.09
CA GLU A 12 19.82 43.35 2.11
C GLU A 12 18.50 42.83 1.49
N PRO A 13 18.48 42.33 0.23
CA PRO A 13 17.36 41.49 -0.20
C PRO A 13 17.34 40.32 0.77
N SER A 14 16.31 40.21 1.62
CA SER A 14 16.27 39.12 2.59
C SER A 14 16.38 37.81 1.82
N ASP A 15 17.48 37.11 2.03
CA ASP A 15 17.50 35.68 2.08
C ASP A 15 16.40 35.29 3.07
N TYR A 16 15.20 35.07 2.51
CA TYR A 16 14.00 34.72 3.25
C TYR A 16 14.32 33.43 4.02
N SER A 17 14.68 33.63 5.30
CA SER A 17 15.33 32.65 6.18
C SER A 17 14.41 32.21 7.32
N GLY A 18 13.10 32.50 7.21
CA GLY A 18 12.04 31.84 7.99
C GLY A 18 12.07 32.04 9.51
N ASN A 19 12.87 32.93 10.10
CA ASN A 19 12.91 33.04 11.56
C ASN A 19 11.64 33.74 12.11
N GLY A 20 10.70 32.92 12.61
CA GLY A 20 9.28 33.21 12.87
C GLY A 20 8.90 34.18 14.00
N GLU A 21 9.57 35.33 14.12
CA GLU A 21 9.07 36.45 14.94
C GLU A 21 8.63 37.67 14.12
N ALA A 22 8.99 37.75 12.83
CA ALA A 22 8.53 38.78 11.90
C ALA A 22 8.33 38.17 10.49
N ASN A 23 7.11 37.70 10.22
CA ASN A 23 6.74 37.15 8.91
C ASN A 23 6.78 38.24 7.83
N ASP A 24 7.59 38.06 6.79
CA ASP A 24 7.60 38.93 5.60
C ASP A 24 6.38 38.61 4.73
N VAL A 25 5.22 39.16 5.10
CA VAL A 25 3.96 38.97 4.34
C VAL A 25 4.05 39.68 3.00
N ALA A 26 4.11 38.90 1.92
CA ALA A 26 4.10 39.40 0.55
C ALA A 26 2.68 39.76 0.09
N LEU A 27 1.69 38.93 0.44
CA LEU A 27 0.27 39.14 0.11
C LEU A 27 -0.59 38.91 1.34
N TYR A 28 -1.50 39.85 1.60
CA TYR A 28 -2.46 39.77 2.71
C TYR A 28 -3.87 39.98 2.18
N PHE A 29 -4.70 38.95 2.30
CA PHE A 29 -6.11 38.96 1.95
C PHE A 29 -6.92 38.89 3.24
N SER A 30 -7.82 39.85 3.45
CA SER A 30 -8.62 39.91 4.67
C SER A 30 -10.06 40.26 4.36
N ASP A 31 -10.96 39.44 4.85
CA ASP A 31 -12.37 39.75 4.98
C ASP A 31 -12.63 40.61 6.24
N SER A 32 -13.86 41.09 6.35
CA SER A 32 -14.43 41.72 7.53
C SER A 32 -15.76 41.04 7.86
N ALA A 33 -15.94 40.61 9.11
CA ALA A 33 -17.20 40.04 9.61
C ALA A 33 -18.42 40.98 9.48
N ALA A 34 -18.21 42.27 9.17
CA ALA A 34 -19.29 43.22 8.84
C ALA A 34 -19.71 43.20 7.36
N SER A 35 -18.96 42.52 6.49
CA SER A 35 -19.28 42.31 5.08
C SER A 35 -20.54 41.45 4.98
N ASN A 36 -21.38 41.69 3.97
CA ASN A 36 -22.52 40.82 3.67
C ASN A 36 -22.20 39.87 2.49
N TYR A 37 -20.97 39.87 2.00
CA TYR A 37 -20.57 39.16 0.78
C TYR A 37 -19.23 38.47 1.00
N SER A 38 -19.12 37.24 0.50
CA SER A 38 -17.85 36.53 0.42
C SER A 38 -16.81 37.28 -0.42
N MET A 39 -15.58 37.31 0.06
CA MET A 39 -14.38 37.67 -0.68
C MET A 39 -13.96 36.50 -1.58
N LYS A 40 -13.88 36.71 -2.90
CA LYS A 40 -13.44 35.69 -3.88
C LYS A 40 -12.22 36.18 -4.67
N ASN A 41 -11.05 35.60 -4.45
CA ASN A 41 -9.80 36.00 -5.12
C ASN A 41 -9.21 34.85 -5.94
N ASN A 42 -8.80 35.16 -7.17
CA ASN A 42 -8.03 34.27 -8.03
C ASN A 42 -6.74 35.00 -8.43
N VAL A 43 -5.61 34.53 -7.94
CA VAL A 43 -4.29 35.12 -8.17
C VAL A 43 -3.50 34.21 -9.09
N TYR A 44 -3.05 34.74 -10.22
CA TYR A 44 -2.33 33.96 -11.23
C TYR A 44 -0.93 34.54 -11.44
N PHE A 45 0.09 33.72 -11.16
CA PHE A 45 1.50 34.00 -11.39
C PHE A 45 1.99 33.20 -12.60
N SER A 46 2.49 33.89 -13.62
CA SER A 46 3.15 33.24 -14.77
C SER A 46 4.54 33.82 -14.94
N ASN A 47 5.54 32.95 -15.12
CA ASN A 47 6.95 33.34 -15.22
C ASN A 47 7.39 34.33 -14.12
N SER A 48 6.88 34.13 -12.90
CA SER A 48 7.00 35.08 -11.79
C SER A 48 7.75 34.49 -10.60
N THR A 49 8.21 35.33 -9.69
CA THR A 49 8.76 34.92 -8.39
C THR A 49 8.03 35.64 -7.28
N LEU A 50 7.47 34.87 -6.34
CA LEU A 50 6.87 35.34 -5.10
C LEU A 50 7.83 34.98 -3.94
N LEU A 51 8.29 35.98 -3.21
CA LEU A 51 9.12 35.78 -2.01
C LEU A 51 8.38 36.39 -0.83
N GLY A 52 8.08 35.57 0.17
CA GLY A 52 7.33 35.96 1.36
C GLY A 52 6.00 35.22 1.51
N ASP A 53 5.35 35.48 2.64
CA ASP A 53 4.15 34.77 3.07
C ASP A 53 2.90 35.26 2.36
N VAL A 54 1.95 34.34 2.17
CA VAL A 54 0.59 34.68 1.79
C VAL A 54 -0.33 34.35 2.95
N VAL A 55 -1.01 35.39 3.44
CA VAL A 55 -1.94 35.28 4.57
C VAL A 55 -3.35 35.48 4.05
N PHE A 56 -4.24 34.56 4.41
CA PHE A 56 -5.66 34.58 4.13
C PHE A 56 -6.44 34.61 5.45
N ALA A 57 -6.95 35.79 5.80
CA ALA A 57 -7.78 36.01 6.98
C ALA A 57 -9.25 36.10 6.55
N SER A 58 -9.99 35.02 6.75
CA SER A 58 -11.44 34.99 6.54
C SER A 58 -12.16 35.04 7.88
N THR A 59 -13.38 35.58 7.85
CA THR A 59 -14.33 35.52 8.96
C THR A 59 -15.71 35.19 8.42
N PHE A 60 -16.59 34.57 9.21
CA PHE A 60 -17.98 34.47 8.80
C PHE A 60 -18.59 35.85 8.56
N ASN A 61 -19.19 36.04 7.39
CA ASN A 61 -19.79 37.31 7.00
C ASN A 61 -21.03 37.62 7.84
N ALA A 62 -21.44 38.89 7.82
CA ALA A 62 -22.63 39.37 8.49
C ALA A 62 -23.87 38.56 8.08
N ASN A 63 -24.72 38.29 9.07
CA ASN A 63 -25.93 37.48 8.98
C ASN A 63 -25.71 35.98 8.81
N PHE A 64 -24.47 35.48 8.77
CA PHE A 64 -24.21 34.06 8.97
C PHE A 64 -24.17 33.74 10.48
N TYR A 65 -24.78 32.63 10.86
CA TYR A 65 -24.92 32.16 12.24
C TYR A 65 -24.36 30.74 12.34
N PRO A 66 -23.10 30.59 12.81
CA PRO A 66 -22.41 29.30 12.88
C PRO A 66 -23.11 28.26 13.76
N GLN A 67 -23.95 28.70 14.70
CA GLN A 67 -24.72 27.84 15.62
C GLN A 67 -26.21 27.72 15.25
N GLY A 68 -26.57 28.13 14.03
CA GLY A 68 -27.94 28.15 13.54
C GLY A 68 -28.70 29.45 13.83
N HIS A 69 -29.78 29.64 13.07
CA HIS A 69 -30.66 30.79 13.05
C HIS A 69 -32.11 30.33 12.90
N ASP A 70 -32.99 30.96 13.65
CA ASP A 70 -34.44 30.79 13.52
C ASP A 70 -34.98 31.86 12.57
N SER A 71 -35.10 31.49 11.30
CA SER A 71 -35.48 32.40 10.22
C SER A 71 -36.94 32.89 10.30
N ASN A 72 -37.78 32.16 11.03
CA ASN A 72 -39.22 32.39 11.08
C ASN A 72 -39.74 32.83 12.48
N ALA A 73 -38.85 32.86 13.48
CA ALA A 73 -39.07 33.23 14.87
C ALA A 73 -40.05 32.32 15.65
N ASP A 74 -40.11 31.02 15.34
CA ASP A 74 -40.94 30.02 16.05
C ASP A 74 -40.24 29.32 17.23
N GLY A 75 -38.96 29.61 17.44
CA GLY A 75 -38.11 29.03 18.48
C GLY A 75 -37.36 27.77 18.05
N VAL A 76 -37.43 27.39 16.78
CA VAL A 76 -36.69 26.26 16.19
C VAL A 76 -35.66 26.81 15.22
N LEU A 77 -34.39 26.45 15.42
CA LEU A 77 -33.33 26.79 14.47
C LEU A 77 -33.58 26.01 13.17
N ASP A 78 -33.56 26.70 12.03
CA ASP A 78 -33.93 26.14 10.74
C ASP A 78 -33.00 26.55 9.56
N THR A 79 -32.09 27.49 9.77
CA THR A 79 -31.06 27.90 8.80
C THR A 79 -29.73 28.23 9.49
N ASN A 80 -28.64 28.42 8.75
CA ASN A 80 -27.42 29.08 9.23
C ASN A 80 -27.42 30.59 8.89
N GLY A 81 -28.55 31.11 8.43
CA GLY A 81 -28.68 32.47 7.90
C GLY A 81 -27.85 32.68 6.65
N GLY A 82 -27.31 33.88 6.47
CA GLY A 82 -26.54 34.26 5.29
C GLY A 82 -27.43 34.47 4.07
N TRP A 83 -26.81 34.42 2.89
CA TRP A 83 -27.54 34.40 1.63
C TRP A 83 -28.04 32.99 1.33
N ALA A 84 -29.15 32.90 0.58
CA ALA A 84 -29.82 31.63 0.24
C ALA A 84 -29.00 30.64 -0.63
N ASP A 85 -27.74 30.93 -0.90
CA ASP A 85 -26.79 30.07 -1.61
C ASP A 85 -25.50 30.02 -0.78
N ASP A 86 -25.21 28.84 -0.23
CA ASP A 86 -24.11 28.63 0.72
C ASP A 86 -22.75 29.03 0.15
N SER A 87 -22.58 28.95 -1.17
CA SER A 87 -21.35 29.31 -1.88
C SER A 87 -21.01 30.80 -1.80
N LEU A 88 -21.99 31.64 -1.45
CA LEU A 88 -21.84 33.09 -1.27
C LEU A 88 -21.46 33.48 0.17
N ASN A 89 -21.43 32.52 1.11
CA ASN A 89 -21.08 32.75 2.51
C ASN A 89 -19.63 32.35 2.83
N VAL A 90 -18.89 31.82 1.85
CA VAL A 90 -17.51 31.30 2.01
C VAL A 90 -16.52 32.20 1.27
N ASP A 91 -15.56 32.77 1.98
CA ASP A 91 -14.43 33.45 1.35
C ASP A 91 -13.52 32.45 0.64
N GLU A 92 -12.85 32.87 -0.42
CA GLU A 92 -12.03 31.98 -1.23
C GLU A 92 -10.78 32.69 -1.73
N LEU A 93 -9.64 32.02 -1.59
CA LEU A 93 -8.39 32.42 -2.21
C LEU A 93 -7.84 31.25 -3.02
N ASN A 94 -7.73 31.45 -4.32
CA ASN A 94 -7.06 30.51 -5.22
C ASN A 94 -5.77 31.14 -5.73
N ILE A 95 -4.62 30.51 -5.45
CA ILE A 95 -3.33 30.90 -6.02
C ILE A 95 -2.92 29.88 -7.07
N THR A 96 -2.59 30.35 -8.26
CA THR A 96 -2.03 29.53 -9.33
C THR A 96 -0.63 30.02 -9.70
N LEU A 97 0.34 29.12 -9.65
CA LEU A 97 1.68 29.31 -10.21
C LEU A 97 1.78 28.56 -11.52
N ASP A 98 2.24 29.23 -12.56
CA ASP A 98 2.33 28.67 -13.90
C ASP A 98 3.62 29.07 -14.62
N ASN A 99 3.97 28.31 -15.66
CA ASN A 99 5.08 28.55 -16.57
C ASN A 99 6.42 28.80 -15.84
N GLY A 100 6.78 27.90 -14.94
CA GLY A 100 8.03 27.99 -14.17
C GLY A 100 8.04 29.09 -13.13
N SER A 101 6.87 29.52 -12.62
CA SER A 101 6.81 30.47 -11.52
C SER A 101 7.32 29.84 -10.22
N LYS A 102 7.89 30.65 -9.34
CA LYS A 102 8.47 30.21 -8.08
C LYS A 102 7.86 30.93 -6.90
N TRP A 103 7.58 30.22 -5.82
CA TRP A 103 7.21 30.80 -4.54
C TRP A 103 8.11 30.25 -3.44
N VAL A 104 8.65 31.14 -2.61
CA VAL A 104 9.30 30.79 -1.35
C VAL A 104 8.57 31.53 -0.24
N GLY A 105 7.94 30.78 0.67
CA GLY A 105 7.11 31.35 1.74
C GLY A 105 6.05 30.38 2.27
N SER A 106 5.31 30.82 3.28
CA SER A 106 4.19 30.08 3.88
C SER A 106 2.82 30.51 3.33
N ALA A 107 1.88 29.59 3.38
CA ALA A 107 0.47 29.83 3.08
C ALA A 107 -0.35 29.70 4.36
N THR A 108 -0.82 30.80 4.95
CA THR A 108 -1.52 30.75 6.25
C THR A 108 -2.99 31.15 6.12
N THR A 109 -3.89 30.24 6.47
CA THR A 109 -5.29 30.54 6.79
C THR A 109 -5.41 31.06 8.24
N SER A 110 -6.56 31.65 8.59
CA SER A 110 -6.81 32.47 9.78
C SER A 110 -6.17 31.97 11.10
N ALA A 111 -5.83 32.89 12.00
CA ALA A 111 -5.17 32.59 13.27
C ALA A 111 -6.04 31.79 14.27
N ASN A 112 -7.35 31.62 14.00
CA ASN A 112 -8.26 30.86 14.84
C ASN A 112 -9.28 30.08 13.99
N VAL A 113 -8.84 28.97 13.42
CA VAL A 113 -9.67 28.11 12.56
C VAL A 113 -10.87 27.51 13.34
N ASP A 114 -10.76 27.37 14.67
CA ASP A 114 -11.88 26.94 15.54
C ASP A 114 -13.05 27.93 15.52
N ASP A 115 -12.79 29.24 15.63
CA ASP A 115 -13.84 30.26 15.69
C ASP A 115 -14.50 30.49 14.32
N GLU A 116 -13.77 30.17 13.25
CA GLU A 116 -14.16 30.38 11.86
C GLU A 116 -14.52 29.08 11.15
N SER A 117 -14.92 28.07 11.92
CA SER A 117 -15.49 26.80 11.44
C SER A 117 -16.75 26.42 12.22
N THR A 118 -17.64 25.64 11.59
CA THR A 118 -18.83 25.08 12.24
C THR A 118 -18.95 23.58 12.00
N ALA A 119 -19.26 22.86 13.08
CA ALA A 119 -19.44 21.42 13.13
C ALA A 119 -20.74 20.96 12.45
N SER A 120 -20.76 19.72 11.96
CA SER A 120 -21.92 19.14 11.28
C SER A 120 -23.22 19.10 12.09
N THR A 121 -23.15 19.16 13.41
CA THR A 121 -24.32 19.26 14.30
C THR A 121 -25.06 20.59 14.22
N ASP A 122 -24.38 21.65 13.77
CA ASP A 122 -24.92 23.00 13.65
C ASP A 122 -25.20 23.38 12.19
N TRP A 123 -25.14 22.42 11.26
CA TRP A 123 -25.53 22.61 9.85
C TRP A 123 -27.04 22.42 9.67
N TYR A 124 -27.71 23.46 9.19
CA TYR A 124 -29.14 23.46 8.89
C TYR A 124 -29.40 23.52 7.39
N ASP A 125 -28.70 24.43 6.70
CA ASP A 125 -28.77 24.59 5.25
C ASP A 125 -27.41 24.59 4.55
N VAL A 126 -26.30 24.48 5.29
CA VAL A 126 -24.93 24.31 4.73
C VAL A 126 -24.46 22.86 4.72
N THR A 127 -23.37 22.60 4.00
CA THR A 127 -22.65 21.31 3.98
C THR A 127 -21.15 21.51 4.14
N GLY A 128 -20.44 20.55 4.75
CA GLY A 128 -18.99 20.62 4.96
C GLY A 128 -18.22 20.99 3.69
N ASN A 129 -17.23 21.87 3.87
CA ASN A 129 -16.38 22.38 2.79
C ASN A 129 -14.88 22.17 3.06
N SER A 130 -14.52 21.68 4.24
CA SER A 130 -13.15 21.38 4.65
C SER A 130 -13.13 20.31 5.74
N LEU A 131 -11.98 19.70 5.98
CA LEU A 131 -11.71 18.78 7.08
C LEU A 131 -10.94 19.52 8.16
N TYR A 132 -11.33 19.32 9.42
CA TYR A 132 -10.66 19.97 10.54
C TYR A 132 -9.57 19.06 11.12
N PRO A 133 -8.32 19.53 11.26
CA PRO A 133 -7.27 18.76 11.94
C PRO A 133 -7.53 18.60 13.45
N GLY A 134 -8.46 19.38 14.03
CA GLY A 134 -8.95 19.20 15.39
C GLY A 134 -10.21 18.32 15.44
N VAL A 135 -10.44 17.68 16.58
CA VAL A 135 -11.59 16.80 16.78
C VAL A 135 -12.84 17.62 17.11
N VAL A 136 -13.86 17.59 16.25
CA VAL A 136 -15.22 17.99 16.67
C VAL A 136 -15.72 16.95 17.66
N THR A 137 -15.87 17.38 18.92
CA THR A 137 -16.34 16.51 20.00
C THR A 137 -17.81 16.80 20.34
N GLU A 138 -18.54 15.77 20.76
CA GLU A 138 -19.88 15.96 21.31
C GLU A 138 -19.86 17.00 22.43
N ALA A 139 -20.79 17.96 22.39
CA ALA A 139 -21.05 18.93 23.46
C ALA A 139 -21.76 18.27 24.68
N ASN A 140 -21.23 17.14 25.15
CA ASN A 140 -21.69 16.42 26.32
C ASN A 140 -20.48 15.98 27.19
N ALA A 141 -20.74 15.37 28.34
CA ALA A 141 -19.69 15.00 29.29
C ALA A 141 -18.75 13.88 28.80
N TRP A 142 -19.01 13.25 27.66
CA TRP A 142 -18.21 12.17 27.09
C TRP A 142 -17.16 12.66 26.10
N GLY A 143 -17.38 13.82 25.46
CA GLY A 143 -16.39 14.48 24.58
C GLY A 143 -15.88 13.57 23.46
N ARG A 144 -16.75 12.75 22.87
CA ARG A 144 -16.39 11.82 21.80
C ARG A 144 -16.24 12.56 20.48
N THR A 145 -15.25 12.20 19.67
CA THR A 145 -15.18 12.57 18.26
C THR A 145 -16.47 12.15 17.55
N ILE A 146 -17.12 13.07 16.84
CA ILE A 146 -18.36 12.81 16.11
C ILE A 146 -18.24 13.03 14.61
N ASP A 147 -17.34 13.90 14.18
CA ASP A 147 -17.10 14.22 12.77
C ASP A 147 -15.75 14.93 12.65
N ASP A 148 -15.16 14.89 11.47
CA ASP A 148 -14.01 15.70 11.06
C ASP A 148 -14.39 16.71 9.97
N GLN A 149 -15.58 16.57 9.36
CA GLN A 149 -16.08 17.55 8.40
C GLN A 149 -16.56 18.83 9.10
N VAL A 150 -16.08 19.96 8.58
CA VAL A 150 -16.45 21.30 9.03
C VAL A 150 -16.88 22.18 7.87
N PHE A 151 -17.67 23.20 8.17
CA PHE A 151 -17.90 24.32 7.26
C PHE A 151 -17.08 25.52 7.75
N GLN A 152 -16.04 25.87 7.00
CA GLN A 152 -15.14 26.99 7.28
C GLN A 152 -15.60 28.27 6.60
N SER A 153 -15.32 29.41 7.22
CA SER A 153 -15.62 30.73 6.67
C SER A 153 -14.82 31.02 5.40
N GLY A 154 -13.66 30.38 5.22
CA GLY A 154 -12.84 30.59 4.04
C GLY A 154 -11.96 29.41 3.65
N VAL A 155 -11.78 29.25 2.35
CA VAL A 155 -11.03 28.16 1.71
C VAL A 155 -9.83 28.74 0.95
N PHE A 156 -8.63 28.20 1.18
CA PHE A 156 -7.40 28.62 0.51
C PHE A 156 -6.82 27.47 -0.31
N ASN A 157 -6.87 27.58 -1.64
CA ASN A 157 -6.34 26.58 -2.56
C ASN A 157 -5.05 27.06 -3.26
N VAL A 158 -4.16 26.12 -3.52
CA VAL A 158 -2.91 26.36 -4.25
C VAL A 158 -2.81 25.39 -5.43
N THR A 159 -2.45 25.91 -6.60
CA THR A 159 -2.21 25.12 -7.81
C THR A 159 -0.87 25.48 -8.44
N LEU A 160 -0.06 24.48 -8.74
CA LEU A 160 1.19 24.64 -9.49
C LEU A 160 1.08 23.93 -10.84
N ASN A 161 1.47 24.62 -11.91
CA ASN A 161 1.43 24.12 -13.28
C ASN A 161 2.75 24.40 -14.03
N ASN A 162 3.03 23.55 -15.00
CA ASN A 162 4.02 23.73 -16.06
C ASN A 162 5.41 24.09 -15.51
N GLY A 163 5.96 23.21 -14.67
CA GLY A 163 7.30 23.35 -14.10
C GLY A 163 7.43 24.40 -13.01
N SER A 164 6.32 24.81 -12.37
CA SER A 164 6.35 25.78 -11.27
C SER A 164 6.83 25.13 -9.97
N GLU A 165 7.28 25.96 -9.03
CA GLU A 165 7.93 25.51 -7.80
C GLU A 165 7.40 26.28 -6.59
N TRP A 166 7.12 25.57 -5.51
CA TRP A 166 6.87 26.16 -4.19
C TRP A 166 7.81 25.53 -3.16
N ASN A 167 8.65 26.36 -2.56
CA ASN A 167 9.48 26.01 -1.42
C ASN A 167 8.78 26.54 -0.17
N THR A 168 8.19 25.64 0.61
CA THR A 168 7.47 26.02 1.83
C THR A 168 8.47 26.48 2.89
N VAL A 169 8.01 27.38 3.74
CA VAL A 169 8.72 27.82 4.94
C VAL A 169 7.69 27.94 6.05
N ASN A 170 8.10 27.81 7.32
CA ASN A 170 7.21 27.88 8.48
C ASN A 170 6.05 26.87 8.37
N ALA A 171 4.87 27.23 8.87
CA ALA A 171 3.67 26.42 8.76
C ALA A 171 2.77 26.95 7.65
N SER A 172 2.37 26.04 6.76
CA SER A 172 1.34 26.27 5.75
C SER A 172 0.10 25.46 6.10
N ASN A 173 -1.06 26.10 6.05
CA ASN A 173 -2.36 25.50 6.23
C ASN A 173 -3.25 25.99 5.08
N ILE A 174 -3.61 25.07 4.19
CA ILE A 174 -4.44 25.31 3.00
C ILE A 174 -5.50 24.22 2.94
N ASP A 175 -6.44 24.33 2.02
CA ASP A 175 -7.52 23.36 1.85
C ASP A 175 -7.13 22.32 0.81
N THR A 176 -6.88 22.77 -0.43
CA THR A 176 -6.48 21.87 -1.53
C THR A 176 -5.16 22.31 -2.16
N LEU A 177 -4.27 21.34 -2.40
CA LEU A 177 -3.06 21.48 -3.19
C LEU A 177 -3.10 20.61 -4.46
N ALA A 178 -2.97 21.25 -5.62
CA ALA A 178 -2.80 20.56 -6.89
C ALA A 178 -1.44 20.88 -7.52
N VAL A 179 -0.62 19.87 -7.80
CA VAL A 179 0.72 20.02 -8.41
C VAL A 179 0.75 19.25 -9.72
N ASN A 180 0.91 19.95 -10.84
CA ASN A 180 0.75 19.36 -12.15
C ASN A 180 1.89 19.71 -13.12
N ASN A 181 2.04 18.88 -14.14
CA ASN A 181 2.85 19.13 -15.34
C ASN A 181 4.32 19.47 -14.99
N GLY A 182 4.99 18.57 -14.27
CA GLY A 182 6.40 18.74 -13.90
C GLY A 182 6.66 19.82 -12.83
N SER A 183 5.61 20.32 -12.18
CA SER A 183 5.75 21.25 -11.05
C SER A 183 6.15 20.51 -9.78
N GLN A 184 6.73 21.24 -8.83
CA GLN A 184 7.29 20.66 -7.61
C GLN A 184 6.96 21.47 -6.36
N VAL A 185 6.76 20.78 -5.24
CA VAL A 185 6.65 21.37 -3.90
C VAL A 185 7.75 20.77 -3.02
N ASN A 186 8.47 21.62 -2.29
CA ASN A 186 9.54 21.21 -1.39
C ASN A 186 9.18 21.62 0.04
N VAL A 187 9.14 20.63 0.94
CA VAL A 187 8.81 20.78 2.36
C VAL A 187 9.98 20.26 3.19
N SER A 188 10.75 21.18 3.76
CA SER A 188 11.87 20.89 4.68
C SER A 188 11.94 22.01 5.69
N GLU A 189 12.26 21.69 6.95
CA GLU A 189 12.21 22.62 8.10
C GLU A 189 10.90 23.46 8.12
N SER A 190 9.81 22.85 7.67
CA SER A 190 8.51 23.51 7.47
C SER A 190 7.38 22.48 7.48
N SER A 191 6.14 22.96 7.61
CA SER A 191 4.94 22.12 7.57
C SER A 191 3.96 22.56 6.51
N LEU A 192 3.25 21.59 5.94
CA LEU A 192 2.16 21.78 5.01
C LEU A 192 0.99 20.89 5.42
N ILE A 193 -0.14 21.52 5.75
CA ILE A 193 -1.41 20.84 6.05
C ILE A 193 -2.40 21.20 4.95
N SER A 194 -3.09 20.18 4.42
CA SER A 194 -4.11 20.32 3.37
C SER A 194 -5.11 19.19 3.46
N ASP A 195 -6.39 19.42 3.21
CA ASP A 195 -7.38 18.34 3.13
C ASP A 195 -7.02 17.35 2.02
N SER A 196 -6.65 17.87 0.84
CA SER A 196 -6.23 17.03 -0.28
C SER A 196 -4.99 17.53 -0.99
N ILE A 197 -4.10 16.60 -1.33
CA ILE A 197 -2.91 16.86 -2.13
C ILE A 197 -2.93 15.93 -3.35
N ALA A 198 -2.89 16.51 -4.55
CA ALA A 198 -2.87 15.74 -5.80
C ALA A 198 -1.64 16.11 -6.65
N LEU A 199 -0.88 15.09 -7.07
CA LEU A 199 0.25 15.22 -7.98
C LEU A 199 -0.08 14.55 -9.33
N THR A 200 0.08 15.27 -10.44
CA THR A 200 -0.16 14.72 -11.78
C THR A 200 0.91 15.10 -12.79
N ASN A 201 1.04 14.28 -13.85
CA ASN A 201 1.87 14.55 -15.02
C ASN A 201 3.35 14.85 -14.70
N GLY A 202 4.00 13.92 -13.97
CA GLY A 202 5.42 14.01 -13.64
C GLY A 202 5.78 15.07 -12.60
N SER A 203 4.84 15.42 -11.73
CA SER A 203 5.05 16.40 -10.66
C SER A 203 5.68 15.78 -9.42
N SER A 204 6.16 16.61 -8.49
CA SER A 204 6.80 16.11 -7.27
C SER A 204 6.40 16.83 -5.99
N LEU A 205 6.36 16.07 -4.90
CA LEU A 205 6.34 16.55 -3.53
C LEU A 205 7.56 15.96 -2.82
N ASN A 206 8.49 16.81 -2.42
CA ASN A 206 9.71 16.41 -1.75
C ASN A 206 9.63 16.79 -0.27
N ILE A 207 9.64 15.79 0.60
CA ILE A 207 9.61 15.94 2.06
C ILE A 207 11.02 15.65 2.57
N GLY A 208 11.75 16.73 2.84
CA GLY A 208 13.12 16.70 3.31
C GLY A 208 13.23 16.68 4.83
N ASP A 209 14.41 17.01 5.33
CA ASP A 209 14.70 17.03 6.77
C ASP A 209 13.78 18.00 7.53
N GLU A 210 13.34 17.57 8.72
CA GLU A 210 12.33 18.24 9.56
C GLU A 210 11.05 18.71 8.83
N GLY A 211 10.77 18.14 7.64
CA GLY A 211 9.55 18.43 6.87
C GLY A 211 8.35 17.67 7.42
N TYR A 212 7.20 18.33 7.50
CA TYR A 212 5.93 17.71 7.88
C TYR A 212 4.83 17.98 6.85
N VAL A 213 4.21 16.92 6.34
CA VAL A 213 3.02 17.01 5.49
C VAL A 213 1.88 16.24 6.14
N GLY A 214 0.76 16.93 6.37
CA GLY A 214 -0.48 16.35 6.87
C GLY A 214 -1.60 16.50 5.85
N THR A 215 -2.31 15.43 5.53
CA THR A 215 -3.48 15.50 4.65
C THR A 215 -4.52 14.44 4.96
N ASP A 216 -5.75 14.58 4.49
CA ASP A 216 -6.69 13.46 4.50
C ASP A 216 -6.39 12.52 3.33
N HIS A 217 -6.25 13.08 2.12
CA HIS A 217 -6.02 12.29 0.92
C HIS A 217 -4.84 12.81 0.09
N LEU A 218 -3.81 11.97 -0.02
CA LEU A 218 -2.70 12.15 -0.94
C LEU A 218 -2.89 11.28 -2.18
N THR A 219 -2.93 11.89 -3.36
CA THR A 219 -2.95 11.18 -4.65
C THR A 219 -1.67 11.43 -5.45
N VAL A 220 -0.97 10.35 -5.80
CA VAL A 220 0.25 10.35 -6.63
C VAL A 220 -0.06 9.66 -7.96
N ASP A 221 -0.27 10.46 -9.01
CA ASP A 221 -0.76 10.00 -10.30
C ASP A 221 0.24 10.35 -11.43
N SER A 222 0.18 9.62 -12.54
CA SER A 222 0.71 10.01 -13.84
C SER A 222 2.21 10.30 -13.79
N TYR A 223 2.97 9.32 -13.31
CA TYR A 223 4.43 9.38 -13.15
C TYR A 223 4.94 10.47 -12.19
N SER A 224 4.07 10.99 -11.33
CA SER A 224 4.47 11.91 -10.26
C SER A 224 5.16 11.18 -9.13
N THR A 225 5.90 11.91 -8.30
CA THR A 225 6.70 11.32 -7.22
C THR A 225 6.49 12.05 -5.90
N VAL A 226 6.23 11.30 -4.85
CA VAL A 226 6.45 11.76 -3.48
C VAL A 226 7.76 11.14 -3.02
N ALA A 227 8.73 11.98 -2.66
CA ALA A 227 10.00 11.53 -2.14
C ALA A 227 10.14 12.00 -0.68
N LEU A 228 10.40 11.06 0.22
CA LEU A 228 10.58 11.31 1.64
C LEU A 228 11.99 10.89 2.05
N SER A 229 12.77 11.82 2.60
CA SER A 229 14.16 11.59 3.00
C SER A 229 14.52 12.32 4.29
N SER A 230 13.62 12.31 5.27
CA SER A 230 13.88 12.92 6.58
C SER A 230 14.81 12.00 7.38
N ASP A 231 15.93 12.54 7.86
CA ASP A 231 16.91 11.86 8.72
C ASP A 231 16.61 12.06 10.22
N ASP A 232 15.62 12.92 10.55
CA ASP A 232 15.34 13.34 11.93
C ASP A 232 13.84 13.58 12.14
N ASN A 233 13.10 12.54 12.53
CA ASN A 233 11.66 12.62 12.84
C ASN A 233 11.38 13.21 14.24
N SER A 234 12.21 14.18 14.68
CA SER A 234 12.30 14.63 16.07
C SER A 234 11.41 15.82 16.44
N SER A 235 10.33 16.06 15.67
CA SER A 235 9.27 16.98 16.11
C SER A 235 8.55 16.39 17.33
N ILE A 236 9.02 16.77 18.51
CA ILE A 236 8.39 16.47 19.79
C ILE A 236 7.16 17.39 19.93
N TYR A 237 6.02 17.01 19.33
CA TYR A 237 4.75 17.54 19.80
C TYR A 237 4.29 16.67 20.98
N ASN A 238 4.38 17.21 22.20
CA ASN A 238 3.85 16.58 23.41
C ASN A 238 4.49 15.21 23.79
N GLY A 239 5.73 14.94 23.37
CA GLY A 239 6.47 13.72 23.74
C GLY A 239 6.28 12.52 22.82
N TYR A 240 5.62 12.69 21.67
CA TYR A 240 5.40 11.65 20.65
C TYR A 240 6.13 12.01 19.36
N TYR A 241 6.69 11.00 18.68
CA TYR A 241 7.27 11.13 17.35
C TYR A 241 6.13 11.30 16.32
N THR A 242 6.11 12.43 15.61
CA THR A 242 5.14 12.68 14.53
C THR A 242 5.76 12.30 13.19
N PRO A 243 5.12 11.47 12.33
CA PRO A 243 5.66 11.12 11.02
C PRO A 243 5.84 12.35 10.12
N SER A 244 6.83 12.32 9.23
CA SER A 244 7.06 13.39 8.23
C SER A 244 5.93 13.47 7.19
N LEU A 245 5.23 12.35 6.95
CA LEU A 245 4.01 12.30 6.14
C LEU A 245 2.88 11.61 6.92
N LEU A 246 1.78 12.33 7.13
CA LEU A 246 0.54 11.80 7.69
C LEU A 246 -0.58 11.97 6.67
N ALA A 247 -1.20 10.86 6.27
CA ALA A 247 -2.34 10.88 5.38
C ALA A 247 -3.35 9.79 5.73
N ASN A 248 -4.64 10.09 5.88
CA ASN A 248 -5.63 9.02 6.14
C ASN A 248 -5.64 8.02 4.96
N THR A 249 -5.64 8.53 3.73
CA THR A 249 -5.53 7.73 2.51
C THR A 249 -4.36 8.20 1.66
N ILE A 250 -3.56 7.26 1.17
CA ILE A 250 -2.57 7.50 0.12
C ILE A 250 -2.93 6.64 -1.08
N THR A 251 -3.22 7.27 -2.21
CA THR A 251 -3.45 6.59 -3.49
C THR A 251 -2.27 6.81 -4.42
N VAL A 252 -1.60 5.74 -4.82
CA VAL A 252 -0.53 5.76 -5.82
C VAL A 252 -1.00 5.04 -7.07
N THR A 253 -0.99 5.72 -8.21
CA THR A 253 -1.58 5.21 -9.45
C THR A 253 -0.88 5.69 -10.72
N ASN A 254 -1.15 5.04 -11.85
CA ASN A 254 -0.69 5.46 -13.18
C ASN A 254 0.83 5.75 -13.25
N GLY A 255 1.64 4.90 -12.65
CA GLY A 255 3.10 5.06 -12.60
C GLY A 255 3.60 6.08 -11.59
N GLY A 256 2.71 6.65 -10.76
CA GLY A 256 3.09 7.41 -9.59
C GLY A 256 4.00 6.60 -8.67
N LEU A 257 4.88 7.30 -7.96
CA LEU A 257 5.88 6.71 -7.06
C LEU A 257 5.77 7.35 -5.68
N LEU A 258 5.52 6.55 -4.66
CA LEU A 258 5.76 6.89 -3.27
C LEU A 258 7.11 6.28 -2.86
N ASP A 259 8.13 7.11 -2.76
CA ASP A 259 9.51 6.72 -2.45
C ASP A 259 9.88 7.16 -1.02
N ILE A 260 10.03 6.17 -0.14
CA ILE A 260 10.40 6.36 1.26
C ILE A 260 11.87 6.00 1.43
N ASN A 261 12.73 7.02 1.31
CA ASN A 261 14.17 6.90 1.40
C ASN A 261 14.68 7.30 2.80
N VAL A 262 14.43 6.44 3.78
CA VAL A 262 14.86 6.58 5.18
C VAL A 262 15.74 5.40 5.61
N ASP A 263 16.53 5.56 6.67
CA ASP A 263 17.43 4.53 7.15
C ASP A 263 16.80 3.60 8.22
N GLN A 264 17.60 2.71 8.81
CA GLN A 264 17.13 1.72 9.79
C GLN A 264 16.87 2.30 11.20
N PHE A 265 17.21 3.57 11.44
CA PHE A 265 17.03 4.29 12.70
C PHE A 265 15.83 5.22 12.69
N ASP A 266 15.25 5.48 11.51
CA ASP A 266 14.07 6.30 11.34
C ASP A 266 12.80 5.55 11.77
N ASP A 267 12.26 5.92 12.92
CA ASP A 267 10.99 5.41 13.42
C ASP A 267 9.82 6.19 12.77
N ASN A 268 8.93 5.44 12.10
CA ASN A 268 7.65 5.93 11.55
C ASN A 268 7.78 7.10 10.54
N PRO A 269 8.44 6.91 9.39
CA PRO A 269 8.62 7.95 8.36
C PRO A 269 7.30 8.49 7.81
N PHE A 270 6.29 7.62 7.68
CA PHE A 270 4.95 8.02 7.28
C PHE A 270 3.91 7.18 8.02
N GLN A 271 2.71 7.73 8.16
CA GLN A 271 1.53 7.04 8.70
C GLN A 271 0.36 7.21 7.74
N THR A 272 -0.35 6.10 7.51
CA THR A 272 -1.62 6.11 6.77
C THR A 272 -2.56 5.03 7.25
N ASP A 273 -3.86 5.27 7.16
CA ASP A 273 -4.87 4.25 7.44
C ASP A 273 -5.04 3.34 6.23
N THR A 274 -5.10 3.91 5.02
CA THR A 274 -5.25 3.17 3.76
C THR A 274 -4.17 3.54 2.76
N LEU A 275 -3.38 2.55 2.33
CA LEU A 275 -2.47 2.69 1.19
C LEU A 275 -3.06 1.98 -0.02
N GLU A 276 -3.50 2.74 -1.02
CA GLU A 276 -4.05 2.23 -2.26
C GLU A 276 -3.00 2.24 -3.37
N LEU A 277 -2.57 1.06 -3.81
CA LEU A 277 -1.71 0.90 -4.97
C LEU A 277 -2.58 0.43 -6.14
N THR A 278 -2.97 1.36 -7.01
CA THR A 278 -3.86 1.07 -8.13
C THR A 278 -3.12 1.23 -9.45
N SER A 279 -3.66 0.62 -10.50
CA SER A 279 -3.35 1.03 -11.87
C SER A 279 -4.59 1.73 -12.39
N GLY A 280 -4.48 2.88 -13.04
CA GLY A 280 -5.65 3.42 -13.73
C GLY A 280 -6.17 2.38 -14.72
N ASN A 281 -7.48 2.39 -14.93
CA ASN A 281 -8.19 1.51 -15.86
C ASN A 281 -7.81 1.72 -17.34
N ILE A 282 -6.73 2.45 -17.61
CA ILE A 282 -6.26 2.85 -18.93
C ILE A 282 -4.91 2.19 -19.14
N ALA A 283 -4.91 1.11 -19.93
CA ALA A 283 -3.68 0.65 -20.55
C ALA A 283 -3.10 1.80 -21.39
N ASP A 284 -1.78 1.99 -21.38
CA ASP A 284 -1.14 2.99 -22.24
C ASP A 284 -1.52 2.77 -23.72
N HIS A 285 -1.11 3.68 -24.61
CA HIS A 285 -1.41 3.55 -26.05
C HIS A 285 -0.89 2.24 -26.69
N ASN A 286 -0.07 1.48 -25.96
CA ASN A 286 0.54 0.22 -26.35
C ASN A 286 -0.05 -0.99 -25.59
N GLY A 287 -1.02 -0.80 -24.69
CA GLY A 287 -1.66 -1.86 -23.93
C GLY A 287 -0.96 -2.23 -22.60
N ASN A 288 0.04 -1.45 -22.15
CA ASN A 288 0.73 -1.71 -20.88
C ASN A 288 -0.06 -1.15 -19.70
N VAL A 289 -0.13 -1.91 -18.62
CA VAL A 289 -0.68 -1.45 -17.34
C VAL A 289 0.45 -0.82 -16.53
N VAL A 290 0.23 0.40 -16.05
CA VAL A 290 1.20 1.16 -15.25
C VAL A 290 0.61 1.37 -13.87
N SER A 291 0.96 0.49 -12.93
CA SER A 291 0.55 0.59 -11.53
C SER A 291 1.30 1.70 -10.81
N GLY A 292 0.75 2.18 -9.70
CA GLY A 292 1.51 2.92 -8.69
C GLY A 292 2.61 2.04 -8.08
N VAL A 293 3.71 2.67 -7.69
CA VAL A 293 4.86 2.04 -7.06
C VAL A 293 5.04 2.60 -5.66
N PHE A 294 5.18 1.71 -4.68
CA PHE A 294 5.59 2.05 -3.32
C PHE A 294 6.96 1.43 -3.08
N ASP A 295 7.97 2.29 -2.93
CA ASP A 295 9.34 1.91 -2.62
C ASP A 295 9.68 2.36 -1.21
N ILE A 296 10.28 1.45 -0.43
CA ILE A 296 10.78 1.74 0.91
C ILE A 296 12.20 1.21 1.08
N HIS A 297 13.10 2.11 1.47
CA HIS A 297 14.53 1.87 1.53
C HIS A 297 15.00 1.43 2.93
N SER A 298 14.14 0.74 3.69
CA SER A 298 14.45 0.22 5.04
C SER A 298 14.30 -1.29 5.10
N SER A 299 15.24 -1.98 5.76
CA SER A 299 15.18 -3.43 5.96
C SER A 299 14.32 -3.86 7.16
N ASP A 300 13.94 -2.92 8.03
CA ASP A 300 13.28 -3.18 9.32
C ASP A 300 11.92 -2.47 9.47
N TYR A 301 11.31 -2.01 8.36
CA TYR A 301 10.03 -1.30 8.40
C TYR A 301 8.81 -2.23 8.56
N VAL A 302 7.84 -1.81 9.38
CA VAL A 302 6.53 -2.44 9.52
C VAL A 302 5.46 -1.49 9.01
N LEU A 303 4.79 -1.86 7.91
CA LEU A 303 3.61 -1.15 7.41
C LEU A 303 2.40 -1.50 8.28
N ASN A 304 1.82 -0.50 8.95
CA ASN A 304 0.57 -0.63 9.69
C ASN A 304 -0.54 0.18 9.01
N ALA A 305 -0.98 -0.29 7.86
CA ALA A 305 -2.05 0.31 7.05
C ALA A 305 -2.86 -0.80 6.36
N ASP A 306 -4.10 -0.49 6.00
CA ASP A 306 -4.87 -1.31 5.06
C ASP A 306 -4.29 -1.13 3.65
N LEU A 307 -3.55 -2.14 3.19
CA LEU A 307 -2.99 -2.16 1.84
C LEU A 307 -4.06 -2.63 0.85
N VAL A 308 -4.58 -1.70 0.06
CA VAL A 308 -5.50 -1.98 -1.04
C VAL A 308 -4.71 -2.03 -2.34
N ASN A 309 -4.69 -3.18 -2.99
CA ASN A 309 -4.16 -3.31 -4.33
C ASN A 309 -5.30 -3.77 -5.25
N ASP A 310 -5.75 -2.86 -6.12
CA ASP A 310 -6.82 -3.10 -7.11
C ASP A 310 -6.49 -4.28 -8.05
N ARG A 311 -5.23 -4.72 -8.03
CA ARG A 311 -4.77 -5.92 -8.72
C ARG A 311 -4.15 -6.94 -7.77
N THR A 312 -4.88 -7.34 -6.74
CA THR A 312 -4.77 -8.71 -6.21
C THR A 312 -5.61 -9.63 -7.09
N TRP A 313 -5.06 -10.18 -8.17
CA TRP A 313 -5.78 -11.13 -9.03
C TRP A 313 -5.84 -12.53 -8.39
N ASP A 314 -6.28 -12.61 -7.13
CA ASP A 314 -6.68 -13.85 -6.48
C ASP A 314 -7.73 -13.56 -5.41
N THR A 315 -8.98 -13.95 -5.69
CA THR A 315 -10.11 -13.88 -4.73
C THR A 315 -10.51 -15.27 -4.21
N SER A 316 -9.68 -16.29 -4.44
CA SER A 316 -10.02 -17.67 -4.13
C SER A 316 -9.23 -18.22 -2.94
N LYS A 317 -9.92 -18.53 -1.84
CA LYS A 317 -9.36 -19.45 -0.83
C LYS A 317 -9.46 -20.87 -1.40
N SER A 318 -8.42 -21.34 -2.07
CA SER A 318 -8.38 -22.71 -2.55
C SER A 318 -8.20 -23.69 -1.37
N ASN A 319 -9.12 -24.64 -1.26
CA ASN A 319 -8.96 -25.83 -0.43
C ASN A 319 -9.11 -27.04 -1.37
N SER A 320 -8.00 -27.66 -1.75
CA SER A 320 -8.06 -28.90 -2.51
C SER A 320 -8.10 -30.09 -1.56
N ASP A 321 -9.18 -30.86 -1.64
CA ASP A 321 -9.27 -32.16 -0.96
C ASP A 321 -8.61 -33.22 -1.84
N ALA A 322 -7.61 -33.90 -1.29
CA ALA A 322 -6.93 -35.00 -1.97
C ALA A 322 -7.06 -36.29 -1.16
N TRP A 323 -7.32 -37.39 -1.84
CA TRP A 323 -7.29 -38.72 -1.25
C TRP A 323 -6.53 -39.68 -2.17
N GLY A 324 -5.86 -40.64 -1.56
CA GLY A 324 -5.05 -41.59 -2.30
C GLY A 324 -5.10 -42.98 -1.70
N PHE A 325 -4.73 -43.99 -2.49
CA PHE A 325 -4.60 -45.37 -2.05
C PHE A 325 -3.31 -45.98 -2.60
N GLY A 326 -2.79 -47.00 -1.90
CA GLY A 326 -1.60 -47.73 -2.34
C GLY A 326 -1.66 -49.19 -1.94
N LEU A 327 -1.32 -50.09 -2.86
CA LEU A 327 -1.22 -51.53 -2.64
C LEU A 327 0.11 -52.04 -3.19
N LYS A 328 0.92 -52.70 -2.35
CA LYS A 328 2.19 -53.35 -2.72
C LYS A 328 2.15 -54.81 -2.31
N ALA A 329 2.47 -55.70 -3.23
CA ALA A 329 2.57 -57.13 -3.00
C ALA A 329 3.90 -57.65 -3.52
N GLY A 330 4.59 -58.48 -2.72
CA GLY A 330 5.88 -59.06 -3.08
C GLY A 330 6.12 -60.38 -2.38
N TYR A 331 7.18 -61.07 -2.78
CA TYR A 331 7.54 -62.38 -2.21
C TYR A 331 9.03 -62.43 -1.89
N ASP A 332 9.38 -62.72 -0.64
CA ASP A 332 10.77 -62.78 -0.18
C ASP A 332 11.41 -64.14 -0.51
N PHE A 333 12.35 -64.15 -1.46
CA PHE A 333 13.22 -65.30 -1.70
C PHE A 333 14.48 -65.18 -0.85
N LYS A 334 14.66 -66.09 0.11
CA LYS A 334 15.91 -66.17 0.89
C LYS A 334 17.02 -66.83 0.08
N LEU A 335 18.17 -66.15 -0.03
CA LEU A 335 19.40 -66.64 -0.62
C LEU A 335 20.37 -67.04 0.50
N GLY A 336 20.26 -68.30 0.94
CA GLY A 336 21.00 -68.79 2.11
C GLY A 336 20.49 -68.18 3.42
N ASP A 337 21.39 -68.06 4.41
CA ASP A 337 21.03 -67.60 5.76
C ASP A 337 21.00 -66.06 5.89
N ALA A 338 21.58 -65.32 4.94
CA ALA A 338 21.85 -63.88 5.08
C ALA A 338 21.36 -63.01 3.91
N GLY A 339 21.12 -63.59 2.72
CA GLY A 339 20.68 -62.85 1.54
C GLY A 339 19.17 -62.94 1.32
N TYR A 340 18.60 -61.92 0.67
CA TYR A 340 17.23 -61.96 0.17
C TYR A 340 17.10 -61.26 -1.19
N VAL A 341 16.10 -61.71 -1.96
CA VAL A 341 15.62 -61.05 -3.18
C VAL A 341 14.11 -61.05 -3.15
N THR A 342 13.51 -59.88 -3.30
CA THR A 342 12.07 -59.65 -3.19
C THR A 342 11.57 -58.97 -4.46
N PRO A 343 11.10 -59.72 -5.47
CA PRO A 343 10.27 -59.14 -6.51
C PRO A 343 8.94 -58.67 -5.93
N TYR A 344 8.46 -57.54 -6.42
CA TYR A 344 7.19 -56.96 -6.03
C TYR A 344 6.51 -56.25 -7.19
N GLY A 345 5.20 -56.08 -7.05
CA GLY A 345 4.41 -55.13 -7.82
C GLY A 345 3.64 -54.22 -6.88
N SER A 346 3.47 -52.96 -7.28
CA SER A 346 2.62 -52.01 -6.57
C SER A 346 1.79 -51.16 -7.53
N VAL A 347 0.64 -50.74 -7.02
CA VAL A 347 -0.24 -49.76 -7.64
C VAL A 347 -0.59 -48.70 -6.59
N SER A 348 -0.55 -47.43 -6.97
CA SER A 348 -0.99 -46.33 -6.12
C SER A 348 -1.76 -45.31 -6.93
N GLY A 349 -2.83 -44.77 -6.36
CA GLY A 349 -3.63 -43.71 -6.95
C GLY A 349 -3.65 -42.47 -6.08
N LEU A 350 -3.64 -41.29 -6.70
CA LEU A 350 -3.90 -39.99 -6.07
C LEU A 350 -5.01 -39.30 -6.86
N PHE A 351 -6.06 -38.87 -6.15
CA PHE A 351 -7.21 -38.17 -6.72
C PHE A 351 -7.38 -36.85 -5.99
N GLN A 352 -7.37 -35.76 -6.74
CA GLN A 352 -7.54 -34.40 -6.23
C GLN A 352 -8.62 -33.70 -7.06
N SER A 353 -9.67 -33.20 -6.40
CA SER A 353 -10.70 -32.40 -7.05
C SER A 353 -10.27 -30.94 -7.17
N GLY A 354 -10.46 -30.34 -8.34
CA GLY A 354 -10.29 -28.91 -8.58
C GLY A 354 -11.62 -28.15 -8.48
N ASP A 355 -11.56 -26.86 -8.18
CA ASP A 355 -12.69 -25.93 -8.21
C ASP A 355 -12.62 -25.07 -9.50
N ASP A 356 -13.77 -24.65 -10.03
CA ASP A 356 -13.87 -23.80 -11.22
C ASP A 356 -13.59 -22.32 -10.90
N TYR A 357 -12.90 -21.61 -11.80
CA TYR A 357 -12.58 -20.19 -11.62
C TYR A 357 -12.97 -19.33 -12.84
N GLN A 358 -13.55 -18.16 -12.55
CA GLN A 358 -13.81 -17.14 -13.56
C GLN A 358 -12.92 -15.94 -13.28
N LEU A 359 -12.05 -15.62 -14.23
CA LEU A 359 -11.20 -14.44 -14.21
C LEU A 359 -12.04 -13.21 -14.62
N SER A 360 -11.66 -12.02 -14.15
CA SER A 360 -12.40 -10.76 -14.39
C SER A 360 -12.39 -10.29 -15.85
N ASN A 361 -11.60 -10.93 -16.72
CA ASN A 361 -11.60 -10.73 -18.17
C ASN A 361 -12.55 -11.71 -18.91
N ASP A 362 -13.56 -12.23 -18.22
CA ASP A 362 -14.52 -13.25 -18.70
C ASP A 362 -13.88 -14.59 -19.12
N MET A 363 -12.60 -14.81 -18.83
CA MET A 363 -11.94 -16.08 -19.06
C MET A 363 -12.40 -17.09 -17.98
N LYS A 364 -13.03 -18.17 -18.44
CA LYS A 364 -13.41 -19.31 -17.60
C LYS A 364 -12.33 -20.37 -17.68
N VAL A 365 -11.84 -20.77 -16.52
CA VAL A 365 -10.88 -21.86 -16.35
C VAL A 365 -11.55 -22.89 -15.46
N ASP A 366 -11.93 -24.02 -16.05
CA ASP A 366 -12.54 -25.12 -15.31
C ASP A 366 -11.48 -25.80 -14.42
N GLY A 367 -11.88 -26.29 -13.24
CA GLY A 367 -10.98 -26.71 -12.18
C GLY A 367 -10.05 -27.88 -12.54
N GLN A 368 -8.79 -27.82 -12.09
CA GLN A 368 -7.80 -28.90 -12.26
C GLN A 368 -8.19 -30.13 -11.42
N SER A 369 -8.83 -31.15 -12.02
CA SER A 369 -8.92 -32.47 -11.39
C SER A 369 -7.66 -33.28 -11.71
N TYR A 370 -6.83 -33.57 -10.69
CA TYR A 370 -5.63 -34.39 -10.85
C TYR A 370 -5.90 -35.82 -10.40
N ASP A 371 -6.05 -36.72 -11.37
CA ASP A 371 -6.15 -38.15 -11.16
C ASP A 371 -4.88 -38.82 -11.71
N SER A 372 -4.09 -39.42 -10.82
CA SER A 372 -2.91 -40.20 -11.24
C SER A 372 -2.97 -41.63 -10.73
N MET A 373 -2.65 -42.57 -11.61
CA MET A 373 -2.40 -43.96 -11.29
C MET A 373 -0.96 -44.32 -11.62
N ARG A 374 -0.20 -44.68 -10.58
CA ARG A 374 1.17 -45.16 -10.69
C ARG A 374 1.24 -46.66 -10.55
N TYR A 375 1.88 -47.31 -11.51
CA TYR A 375 2.18 -48.74 -11.51
C TYR A 375 3.68 -48.95 -11.37
N GLU A 376 4.11 -49.85 -10.50
CA GLU A 376 5.52 -50.11 -10.25
C GLU A 376 5.78 -51.62 -10.17
N LEU A 377 6.77 -52.08 -10.94
CA LEU A 377 7.27 -53.47 -10.90
C LEU A 377 8.75 -53.41 -10.55
N GLY A 378 9.14 -54.06 -9.45
CA GLY A 378 10.50 -53.94 -8.95
C GLY A 378 11.04 -55.18 -8.25
N VAL A 379 12.34 -55.11 -7.94
CA VAL A 379 13.09 -56.11 -7.20
C VAL A 379 13.94 -55.41 -6.17
N ASP A 380 13.78 -55.81 -4.92
CA ASP A 380 14.66 -55.41 -3.82
C ASP A 380 15.61 -56.57 -3.51
N ALA A 381 16.91 -56.31 -3.34
CA ALA A 381 17.90 -57.32 -3.00
C ALA A 381 18.79 -56.81 -1.88
N GLY A 382 19.13 -57.65 -0.91
CA GLY A 382 19.99 -57.27 0.20
C GLY A 382 20.75 -58.44 0.80
N TYR A 383 21.79 -58.11 1.56
CA TYR A 383 22.62 -59.10 2.23
C TYR A 383 23.00 -58.64 3.63
N THR A 384 22.72 -59.46 4.64
CA THR A 384 22.92 -59.10 6.05
C THR A 384 24.26 -59.61 6.57
N PHE A 385 25.15 -58.70 6.94
CA PHE A 385 26.39 -58.99 7.65
C PHE A 385 26.16 -58.90 9.15
N THR A 386 26.28 -60.01 9.85
CA THR A 386 26.16 -60.06 11.31
C THR A 386 27.55 -59.94 11.96
N TYR A 387 27.74 -58.96 12.84
CA TYR A 387 29.02 -58.73 13.53
C TYR A 387 29.03 -59.27 14.96
N SER A 388 27.88 -59.24 15.64
CA SER A 388 27.65 -59.78 16.99
C SER A 388 26.21 -60.27 17.11
N GLU A 389 25.80 -60.82 18.26
CA GLU A 389 24.42 -61.31 18.47
C GLU A 389 23.34 -60.26 18.13
N ASP A 390 23.66 -58.97 18.31
CA ASP A 390 22.69 -57.87 18.24
C ASP A 390 23.02 -56.80 17.18
N GLN A 391 24.15 -56.93 16.49
CA GLN A 391 24.60 -55.94 15.50
C GLN A 391 24.72 -56.56 14.11
N ALA A 392 24.08 -55.91 13.15
CA ALA A 392 24.11 -56.31 11.76
C ALA A 392 24.05 -55.11 10.80
N LEU A 393 24.75 -55.19 9.68
CA LEU A 393 24.66 -54.24 8.57
C LEU A 393 24.05 -54.96 7.35
N THR A 394 23.02 -54.37 6.77
CA THR A 394 22.36 -54.88 5.57
C THR A 394 22.44 -53.83 4.47
N PRO A 395 23.46 -53.85 3.58
CA PRO A 395 23.35 -53.17 2.31
C PRO A 395 22.23 -53.78 1.48
N TYR A 396 21.50 -52.92 0.77
CA TYR A 396 20.44 -53.31 -0.14
C TYR A 396 20.42 -52.43 -1.39
N PHE A 397 19.86 -53.01 -2.44
CA PHE A 397 19.69 -52.42 -3.76
C PHE A 397 18.22 -52.58 -4.17
N LYS A 398 17.69 -51.58 -4.88
CA LYS A 398 16.33 -51.57 -5.40
C LYS A 398 16.40 -51.22 -6.89
N LEU A 399 15.66 -51.96 -7.71
CA LEU A 399 15.44 -51.64 -9.11
C LEU A 399 13.96 -51.76 -9.41
N ALA A 400 13.37 -50.74 -10.01
CA ALA A 400 11.97 -50.78 -10.41
C ALA A 400 11.74 -50.10 -11.76
N TYR A 401 10.78 -50.62 -12.51
CA TYR A 401 10.15 -49.95 -13.62
C TYR A 401 8.86 -49.31 -13.12
N VAL A 402 8.70 -48.01 -13.36
CA VAL A 402 7.56 -47.21 -12.94
C VAL A 402 6.85 -46.71 -14.19
N TYR A 403 5.54 -46.81 -14.22
CA TYR A 403 4.68 -46.25 -15.25
C TYR A 403 3.61 -45.39 -14.59
N ASP A 404 3.54 -44.13 -15.02
CA ASP A 404 2.54 -43.17 -14.58
C ASP A 404 1.52 -42.96 -15.69
N ASP A 405 0.26 -43.22 -15.33
CA ASP A 405 -0.93 -42.94 -16.12
C ASP A 405 -1.62 -41.74 -15.47
N SER A 406 -1.51 -40.56 -16.07
CA SER A 406 -2.13 -39.34 -15.58
C SER A 406 -2.86 -38.63 -16.71
N ASN A 407 -4.17 -38.48 -16.57
CA ASN A 407 -4.99 -37.67 -17.47
C ASN A 407 -5.19 -36.30 -16.83
N ASN A 408 -4.90 -35.23 -17.58
CA ASN A 408 -5.13 -33.86 -17.14
C ASN A 408 -5.68 -33.06 -18.33
N ASP A 409 -7.01 -32.96 -18.38
CA ASP A 409 -7.72 -32.19 -19.39
C ASP A 409 -7.99 -30.79 -18.84
N ASN A 410 -7.44 -29.75 -19.47
CA ASN A 410 -7.75 -28.36 -19.16
C ASN A 410 -8.72 -27.82 -20.21
N ASP A 411 -9.93 -27.43 -19.84
CA ASP A 411 -10.79 -26.65 -20.72
C ASP A 411 -10.56 -25.15 -20.47
N VAL A 412 -9.97 -24.47 -21.45
CA VAL A 412 -9.80 -23.01 -21.42
C VAL A 412 -10.67 -22.43 -22.53
N ASN A 413 -11.74 -21.73 -22.17
CA ASN A 413 -12.69 -21.15 -23.14
C ASN A 413 -13.26 -22.17 -24.17
N GLY A 414 -13.37 -23.44 -23.79
CA GLY A 414 -13.92 -24.52 -24.63
C GLY A 414 -12.92 -25.16 -25.59
N ASP A 415 -11.62 -24.86 -25.45
CA ASP A 415 -10.53 -25.58 -26.09
C ASP A 415 -9.83 -26.47 -25.05
N SER A 416 -9.78 -27.78 -25.31
CA SER A 416 -9.12 -28.77 -24.45
C SER A 416 -7.61 -28.75 -24.64
N ILE A 417 -6.86 -28.42 -23.60
CA ILE A 417 -5.40 -28.51 -23.52
C ILE A 417 -5.05 -29.74 -22.67
N ASP A 418 -4.44 -30.75 -23.32
CA ASP A 418 -3.94 -31.96 -22.66
C ASP A 418 -2.59 -31.66 -21.97
N ASN A 419 -2.57 -31.75 -20.64
CA ASN A 419 -1.38 -31.56 -19.81
C ASN A 419 -1.08 -32.82 -18.98
N GLY A 420 -1.58 -33.99 -19.41
CA GLY A 420 -1.29 -35.28 -18.81
C GLY A 420 0.18 -35.69 -19.06
N THR A 421 0.86 -36.21 -18.04
CA THR A 421 2.18 -36.83 -18.22
C THR A 421 2.00 -38.34 -18.24
N GLU A 422 1.93 -38.93 -19.43
CA GLU A 422 2.03 -40.37 -19.61
C GLU A 422 3.51 -40.74 -19.75
N GLY A 423 4.09 -41.39 -18.74
CA GLY A 423 5.53 -41.54 -18.68
C GLY A 423 5.98 -42.86 -18.08
N SER A 424 7.01 -43.46 -18.67
CA SER A 424 7.73 -44.57 -18.04
C SER A 424 9.10 -44.13 -17.56
N ALA A 425 9.46 -44.55 -16.35
CA ALA A 425 10.73 -44.26 -15.72
C ALA A 425 11.34 -45.51 -15.06
N VAL A 426 12.66 -45.49 -14.87
CA VAL A 426 13.40 -46.53 -14.14
C VAL A 426 13.90 -45.94 -12.83
N ARG A 427 13.55 -46.58 -11.71
CA ARG A 427 14.04 -46.24 -10.38
C ARG A 427 15.20 -47.16 -10.00
N VAL A 428 16.30 -46.56 -9.57
CA VAL A 428 17.47 -47.26 -9.03
C VAL A 428 17.76 -46.74 -7.62
N GLY A 429 17.80 -47.63 -6.64
CA GLY A 429 18.03 -47.30 -5.23
C GLY A 429 19.19 -48.08 -4.63
N LEU A 430 19.98 -47.41 -3.79
CA LEU A 430 21.05 -48.02 -3.01
C LEU A 430 20.96 -47.54 -1.57
N GLY A 431 21.04 -48.47 -0.62
CA GLY A 431 20.92 -48.13 0.79
C GLY A 431 21.61 -49.10 1.72
N THR A 432 21.68 -48.70 2.98
CA THR A 432 22.21 -49.51 4.07
C THR A 432 21.30 -49.38 5.28
N GLN A 433 21.04 -50.51 5.94
CA GLN A 433 20.40 -50.55 7.26
C GLN A 433 21.40 -51.10 8.28
N PHE A 434 21.57 -50.37 9.39
CA PHE A 434 22.37 -50.81 10.51
C PHE A 434 21.48 -51.09 11.72
N SER A 435 21.56 -52.31 12.24
CA SER A 435 20.92 -52.70 13.50
C SER A 435 21.94 -52.53 14.62
N PHE A 436 21.65 -51.63 15.56
CA PHE A 436 22.52 -51.36 16.71
C PHE A 436 22.26 -52.30 17.88
N THR A 437 20.98 -52.69 18.05
CA THR A 437 20.49 -53.65 19.03
C THR A 437 19.36 -54.47 18.42
N LYS A 438 18.84 -55.48 19.13
CA LYS A 438 17.65 -56.26 18.70
C LYS A 438 16.43 -55.39 18.40
N ASN A 439 16.33 -54.22 19.04
CA ASN A 439 15.14 -53.37 19.00
C ASN A 439 15.37 -52.05 18.27
N PHE A 440 16.61 -51.66 17.97
CA PHE A 440 16.94 -50.36 17.39
C PHE A 440 17.81 -50.48 16.14
N SER A 441 17.33 -49.92 15.04
CA SER A 441 18.04 -49.85 13.75
C SER A 441 17.89 -48.49 13.10
N ALA A 442 18.88 -48.07 12.31
CA ALA A 442 18.77 -46.92 11.40
C ALA A 442 19.01 -47.37 9.96
N TYR A 443 18.46 -46.63 9.00
CA TYR A 443 18.74 -46.84 7.58
C TYR A 443 18.98 -45.51 6.87
N THR A 444 19.73 -45.60 5.78
CA THR A 444 19.91 -44.53 4.81
C THR A 444 19.87 -45.11 3.40
N ASP A 445 19.22 -44.43 2.49
CA ASP A 445 19.20 -44.79 1.06
C ASP A 445 19.12 -43.58 0.16
N ALA A 446 19.63 -43.73 -1.05
CA ALA A 446 19.49 -42.79 -2.14
C ALA A 446 18.80 -43.48 -3.32
N ASN A 447 17.86 -42.80 -3.96
CA ASN A 447 17.17 -43.30 -5.15
C ASN A 447 17.25 -42.28 -6.28
N TYR A 448 17.48 -42.78 -7.49
CA TYR A 448 17.44 -42.03 -8.74
C TYR A 448 16.26 -42.53 -9.58
N LEU A 449 15.55 -41.64 -10.27
CA LEU A 449 14.44 -41.97 -11.16
C LEU A 449 14.66 -41.21 -12.48
N GLY A 450 14.77 -41.94 -13.60
CA GLY A 450 14.96 -41.32 -14.93
C GLY A 450 14.09 -41.97 -16.00
N GLY A 451 13.52 -41.17 -16.90
CA GLY A 451 12.54 -41.59 -17.91
C GLY A 451 12.21 -40.51 -18.95
N GLY A 452 11.42 -40.86 -19.97
CA GLY A 452 11.26 -40.07 -21.21
C GLY A 452 10.70 -38.65 -21.05
N ASP A 453 9.82 -38.43 -20.07
CA ASP A 453 9.12 -37.15 -19.86
C ASP A 453 9.04 -36.74 -18.37
N VAL A 454 9.86 -37.37 -17.50
CA VAL A 454 9.93 -37.07 -16.06
C VAL A 454 11.40 -37.07 -15.61
N ASP A 455 11.92 -35.88 -15.30
CA ASP A 455 13.24 -35.70 -14.68
C ASP A 455 13.06 -35.52 -13.16
N GLN A 456 13.40 -36.55 -12.38
CA GLN A 456 13.56 -36.44 -10.93
C GLN A 456 15.03 -36.69 -10.56
N ASP A 457 15.77 -35.61 -10.26
CA ASP A 457 17.23 -35.65 -10.23
C ASP A 457 17.84 -36.61 -9.20
N TRP A 458 17.28 -36.75 -7.98
CA TRP A 458 17.64 -37.76 -6.96
C TRP A 458 16.80 -37.58 -5.68
N SER A 459 16.72 -38.62 -4.84
CA SER A 459 16.14 -38.56 -3.48
C SER A 459 17.07 -39.24 -2.47
N ALA A 460 17.06 -38.76 -1.22
CA ALA A 460 17.79 -39.38 -0.12
C ALA A 460 16.88 -39.50 1.12
N ASN A 461 16.87 -40.68 1.74
CA ASN A 461 16.10 -40.98 2.93
C ASN A 461 17.03 -41.34 4.10
N VAL A 462 16.63 -40.94 5.30
CA VAL A 462 17.21 -41.39 6.56
C VAL A 462 16.09 -41.69 7.55
N GLY A 463 16.19 -42.81 8.26
CA GLY A 463 15.17 -43.20 9.22
C GLY A 463 15.71 -44.04 10.36
N VAL A 464 14.99 -44.03 11.48
CA VAL A 464 15.24 -44.87 12.65
C VAL A 464 14.01 -45.72 12.93
N LYS A 465 14.21 -46.96 13.36
CA LYS A 465 13.15 -47.91 13.70
C LYS A 465 13.41 -48.45 15.10
N TYR A 466 12.39 -48.36 15.95
CA TYR A 466 12.34 -49.00 17.25
C TYR A 466 11.21 -50.04 17.27
N THR A 467 11.49 -51.27 17.70
CA THR A 467 10.48 -52.34 17.83
C THR A 467 10.34 -52.69 19.30
N TRP A 468 9.14 -52.56 19.87
CA TRP A 468 8.87 -52.86 21.29
C TRP A 468 8.51 -54.32 21.55
#